data_AF-N1UK27-F1
#
_entry.id   AF-N1UK27-F1
#
_cell.length_a   1.000
_cell.length_b   1.000
_cell.length_c   1.000
_cell.angle_alpha   90.00
_cell.angle_beta   90.00
_cell.angle_gamma   90.00
#
_symmetry.space_group_name_H-M   'P 1'
#
loop_
_entity.id
_entity.type
_entity.pdbx_description
1 polymer ?
#
loop_
_entity_poly.entity_id
_entity_poly.type
_entity_poly.pdbx_seq_one_letter_code
_entity_poly.pdbx_strand_id
1 'polypeptide(L)'
;MEKKYKSIPIEAIVKQDILRQGIHFLKEVFEVTDPYKTKDYFIFSFDHIPLSELGDVKAPEEIKVSGGHFDLLPTVISTRNNPSSPYKVKKSSDGKPVLYLGETFLGNLEFPPLPAWYRHKTKNGKIPGEIAPVIEWGYLIYLTVFRNCQYFGKEEECAYCDINHNYRQQKNAGRPYTGVKDIEDILEVLSWIDSEDHTAKVYTITGGSVITSLKKKMKSIFI
;
A
#
# COMPACT_ATOMS: atom_id res chain seq x y z
N MET A 1 -3.48 26.38 -8.63
CA MET A 1 -2.92 26.01 -7.32
C MET A 1 -1.97 27.07 -6.76
N GLU A 2 -1.04 27.59 -7.55
CA GLU A 2 0.11 28.41 -7.10
C GLU A 2 -0.20 29.68 -6.30
N LYS A 3 -1.29 30.40 -6.58
CA LYS A 3 -1.49 31.75 -6.00
C LYS A 3 -2.27 31.81 -4.69
N LYS A 4 -2.95 30.72 -4.28
CA LYS A 4 -3.95 30.79 -3.19
C LYS A 4 -3.42 30.37 -1.80
N TYR A 5 -2.48 29.43 -1.72
CA TYR A 5 -2.04 28.82 -0.45
C TYR A 5 -0.54 28.96 -0.24
N LYS A 6 -0.06 30.18 0.04
CA LYS A 6 1.37 30.49 0.15
C LYS A 6 2.06 29.96 1.42
N SER A 7 1.29 29.61 2.45
CA SER A 7 1.82 29.12 3.74
C SER A 7 1.88 27.60 3.83
N ILE A 8 1.34 26.89 2.86
CA ILE A 8 1.31 25.42 2.83
C ILE A 8 2.41 24.96 1.86
N PRO A 9 3.29 24.02 2.26
CA PRO A 9 4.25 23.43 1.33
C PRO A 9 3.55 22.88 0.09
N ILE A 10 4.12 23.14 -1.08
CA ILE A 10 3.50 22.75 -2.35
C ILE A 10 3.36 21.24 -2.45
N GLU A 11 4.29 20.49 -1.86
CA GLU A 11 4.30 19.03 -1.74
C GLU A 11 3.03 18.52 -1.05
N ALA A 12 2.59 19.19 0.03
CA ALA A 12 1.39 18.81 0.75
C ALA A 12 0.14 19.01 -0.11
N ILE A 13 0.09 20.10 -0.90
CA ILE A 13 -1.02 20.38 -1.82
C ILE A 13 -1.06 19.35 -2.95
N VAL A 14 0.08 19.10 -3.60
CA VAL A 14 0.22 18.14 -4.71
C VAL A 14 -0.12 16.73 -4.23
N LYS A 15 0.47 16.29 -3.10
CA LYS A 15 0.19 14.99 -2.49
C LYS A 15 -1.29 14.83 -2.18
N GLN A 16 -1.93 15.82 -1.57
CA GLN A 16 -3.34 15.75 -1.22
C GLN A 16 -4.23 15.65 -2.47
N ASP A 17 -3.91 16.38 -3.53
CA ASP A 17 -4.70 16.32 -4.77
C ASP A 17 -4.52 15.00 -5.52
N ILE A 18 -3.30 14.44 -5.54
CA ILE A 18 -3.02 13.10 -6.07
C ILE A 18 -3.78 12.04 -5.28
N LEU A 19 -3.78 12.10 -3.93
CA LEU A 19 -4.58 11.19 -3.11
C LEU A 19 -6.08 11.32 -3.39
N ARG A 20 -6.58 12.51 -3.75
CA ARG A 20 -7.99 12.71 -4.08
C ARG A 20 -8.37 12.18 -5.46
N GLN A 21 -7.49 12.33 -6.44
CA GLN A 21 -7.76 12.02 -7.85
C GLN A 21 -7.24 10.65 -8.29
N GLY A 22 -6.33 10.05 -7.53
CA GLY A 22 -5.60 8.84 -7.90
C GLY A 22 -4.57 9.09 -9.00
N ILE A 23 -4.01 8.00 -9.52
CA ILE A 23 -2.91 7.98 -10.49
C ILE A 23 -3.25 6.99 -11.60
N HIS A 24 -3.02 7.41 -12.83
CA HIS A 24 -3.03 6.54 -14.01
C HIS A 24 -1.60 6.14 -14.36
N PHE A 25 -1.26 4.87 -14.17
CA PHE A 25 0.00 4.31 -14.66
C PHE A 25 -0.17 3.76 -16.07
N LEU A 26 0.62 4.26 -17.02
CA LEU A 26 0.71 3.62 -18.35
C LEU A 26 1.52 2.32 -18.25
N LYS A 27 1.21 1.32 -19.06
CA LYS A 27 1.74 -0.05 -18.88
C LYS A 27 3.27 -0.12 -18.98
N GLU A 28 3.86 0.65 -19.89
CA GLU A 28 5.29 0.69 -20.19
C GLU A 28 6.16 1.14 -19.00
N VAL A 29 5.56 1.79 -18.01
CA VAL A 29 6.30 2.29 -16.82
C VAL A 29 6.69 1.16 -15.88
N PHE A 30 6.06 0.00 -16.01
CA PHE A 30 6.38 -1.19 -15.20
C PHE A 30 7.51 -2.02 -15.81
N GLU A 31 7.94 -1.70 -17.04
CA GLU A 31 9.09 -2.31 -17.71
C GLU A 31 10.40 -1.67 -17.21
N VAL A 32 10.70 -1.93 -15.93
CA VAL A 32 11.92 -1.51 -15.25
C VAL A 32 12.83 -2.72 -15.01
N THR A 33 14.15 -2.46 -14.93
CA THR A 33 15.16 -3.51 -14.71
C THR A 33 15.17 -4.02 -13.27
N ASP A 34 15.01 -3.10 -12.31
CA ASP A 34 15.13 -3.42 -10.89
C ASP A 34 13.78 -3.80 -10.28
N PRO A 35 13.73 -4.84 -9.43
CA PRO A 35 12.53 -5.18 -8.71
C PRO A 35 12.16 -4.07 -7.72
N TYR A 36 10.87 -3.77 -7.65
CA TYR A 36 10.32 -2.78 -6.73
C TYR A 36 9.16 -3.40 -5.96
N LYS A 37 8.82 -2.76 -4.84
CA LYS A 37 7.72 -3.20 -4.01
C LYS A 37 6.37 -2.83 -4.65
N THR A 38 5.58 -3.84 -4.98
CA THR A 38 4.19 -3.67 -5.45
C THR A 38 3.22 -3.53 -4.26
N LYS A 39 1.95 -3.23 -4.57
CA LYS A 39 0.88 -3.16 -3.57
C LYS A 39 0.64 -4.48 -2.85
N ASP A 40 0.68 -4.46 -1.52
CA ASP A 40 0.38 -5.61 -0.65
C ASP A 40 -1.10 -5.66 -0.23
N TYR A 41 -1.87 -4.59 -0.48
CA TYR A 41 -3.31 -4.45 -0.15
C TYR A 41 -3.65 -4.85 1.29
N PHE A 42 -2.90 -4.31 2.24
CA PHE A 42 -2.78 -4.86 3.59
C PHE A 42 -4.02 -4.73 4.50
N ILE A 43 -4.74 -3.61 4.48
CA ILE A 43 -5.96 -3.41 5.29
C ILE A 43 -7.08 -2.74 4.49
N PHE A 44 -6.75 -1.77 3.62
CA PHE A 44 -7.69 -1.04 2.78
C PHE A 44 -7.29 -1.10 1.31
N SER A 45 -8.29 -1.05 0.44
CA SER A 45 -8.17 -0.83 -0.98
C SER A 45 -8.55 0.62 -1.27
N PHE A 46 -7.57 1.54 -1.27
CA PHE A 46 -7.81 2.96 -1.56
C PHE A 46 -7.94 3.29 -3.05
N ASP A 47 -8.00 2.27 -3.91
CA ASP A 47 -8.08 2.46 -5.37
C ASP A 47 -9.46 2.96 -5.79
N HIS A 48 -9.50 3.76 -6.87
CA HIS A 48 -10.74 4.32 -7.41
C HIS A 48 -11.46 3.35 -8.35
N ILE A 49 -10.90 2.16 -8.53
CA ILE A 49 -11.50 1.07 -9.30
C ILE A 49 -11.45 -0.22 -8.46
N PRO A 50 -12.42 -1.12 -8.63
CA PRO A 50 -12.39 -2.43 -7.98
C PRO A 50 -11.16 -3.25 -8.38
N LEU A 51 -10.73 -4.15 -7.49
CA LEU A 51 -9.60 -5.05 -7.73
C LEU A 51 -9.74 -5.89 -9.01
N SER A 52 -10.98 -6.26 -9.38
CA SER A 52 -11.28 -7.00 -10.60
C SER A 52 -11.00 -6.24 -11.89
N GLU A 53 -10.97 -4.90 -11.82
CA GLU A 53 -10.79 -4.01 -12.98
C GLU A 53 -9.33 -3.52 -13.13
N LEU A 54 -8.49 -3.77 -12.13
CA LEU A 54 -7.08 -3.40 -12.14
C LEU A 54 -6.26 -4.15 -13.21
N GLY A 55 -6.70 -5.33 -13.65
CA GLY A 55 -5.94 -6.17 -14.58
C GLY A 55 -4.58 -6.61 -13.98
N ASP A 56 -3.59 -6.86 -14.85
CA ASP A 56 -2.23 -7.26 -14.45
C ASP A 56 -1.32 -6.05 -14.16
N VAL A 57 -1.86 -5.03 -13.48
CA VAL A 57 -1.14 -3.81 -13.15
C VAL A 57 -0.27 -4.04 -11.91
N LYS A 58 1.05 -3.91 -12.08
CA LYS A 58 2.05 -4.03 -11.01
C LYS A 58 2.26 -2.70 -10.29
N ALA A 59 1.19 -1.98 -9.97
CA ALA A 59 1.31 -0.68 -9.32
C ALA A 59 2.08 -0.77 -7.98
N PRO A 60 2.99 0.16 -7.69
CA PRO A 60 3.67 0.22 -6.40
C PRO A 60 2.72 0.71 -5.30
N GLU A 61 2.99 0.37 -4.05
CA GLU A 61 2.22 0.84 -2.89
C GLU A 61 2.28 2.37 -2.74
N GLU A 62 3.43 2.93 -3.07
CA GLU A 62 3.76 4.34 -2.99
C GLU A 62 4.72 4.72 -4.11
N ILE A 63 4.80 6.01 -4.39
CA ILE A 63 5.77 6.60 -5.32
C ILE A 63 6.49 7.72 -4.60
N LYS A 64 7.72 8.03 -5.03
CA LYS A 64 8.42 9.24 -4.58
C LYS A 64 8.59 10.16 -5.78
N VAL A 65 8.17 11.41 -5.62
CA VAL A 65 8.25 12.44 -6.67
C VAL A 65 9.15 13.58 -6.22
N SER A 66 10.00 14.08 -7.12
CA SER A 66 10.89 15.22 -6.86
C SER A 66 11.16 16.09 -8.10
N GLY A 67 11.54 17.35 -7.88
CA GLY A 67 11.88 18.32 -8.92
C GLY A 67 10.65 18.78 -9.73
N GLY A 68 10.83 18.93 -11.05
CA GLY A 68 9.76 19.28 -11.98
C GLY A 68 9.24 20.70 -11.84
N HIS A 69 8.01 20.95 -12.32
CA HIS A 69 7.41 22.29 -12.42
C HIS A 69 7.42 23.10 -11.11
N PHE A 70 7.32 22.42 -9.96
CA PHE A 70 7.30 23.06 -8.64
C PHE A 70 8.61 22.94 -7.86
N ASP A 71 9.67 22.36 -8.45
CA ASP A 71 10.91 22.01 -7.76
C ASP A 71 10.66 21.24 -6.45
N LEU A 72 9.84 20.18 -6.54
CA LEU A 72 9.37 19.43 -5.38
C LEU A 72 10.52 18.81 -4.59
N LEU A 73 10.49 18.97 -3.27
CA LEU A 73 11.29 18.11 -2.40
C LEU A 73 10.83 16.64 -2.54
N PRO A 74 11.71 15.65 -2.27
CA PRO A 74 11.36 14.24 -2.35
C PRO A 74 10.12 13.90 -1.51
N THR A 75 9.01 13.64 -2.21
CA THR A 75 7.69 13.48 -1.58
C THR A 75 7.15 12.10 -1.85
N VAL A 76 6.94 11.33 -0.78
CA VAL A 76 6.36 9.99 -0.82
C VAL A 76 4.83 10.08 -0.81
N ILE A 77 4.19 9.41 -1.77
CA ILE A 77 2.75 9.48 -2.02
C ILE A 77 2.21 8.05 -2.19
N SER A 78 1.26 7.66 -1.34
CA SER A 78 0.54 6.39 -1.50
C SER A 78 -0.26 6.40 -2.81
N THR A 79 -0.18 5.32 -3.57
CA THR A 79 -0.86 5.25 -4.86
C THR A 79 -2.33 4.91 -4.67
N ARG A 80 -3.18 5.46 -5.55
CA ARG A 80 -4.59 5.07 -5.67
C ARG A 80 -4.88 4.94 -7.15
N ASN A 81 -5.04 3.71 -7.63
CA ASN A 81 -5.15 3.45 -9.05
C ASN A 81 -6.43 4.06 -9.60
N ASN A 82 -6.29 4.88 -10.64
CA ASN A 82 -7.40 5.50 -11.33
C ASN A 82 -7.04 5.72 -12.81
N PRO A 83 -7.53 4.88 -13.74
CA PRO A 83 -7.30 5.04 -15.18
C PRO A 83 -7.82 6.37 -15.76
N SER A 84 -8.77 7.02 -15.08
CA SER A 84 -9.31 8.32 -15.50
C SER A 84 -8.58 9.52 -14.89
N SER A 85 -7.55 9.28 -14.06
CA SER A 85 -6.85 10.37 -13.37
C SER A 85 -6.15 11.32 -14.36
N PRO A 86 -6.19 12.65 -14.10
CA PRO A 86 -5.37 13.60 -14.83
C PRO A 86 -3.87 13.46 -14.50
N TYR A 87 -3.53 12.79 -13.39
CA TYR A 87 -2.16 12.45 -13.02
C TYR A 87 -1.74 11.17 -13.72
N LYS A 88 -0.79 11.31 -14.65
CA LYS A 88 -0.30 10.20 -15.48
C LYS A 88 1.16 9.92 -15.20
N VAL A 89 1.49 8.67 -14.91
CA VAL A 89 2.87 8.20 -14.87
C VAL A 89 3.21 7.65 -16.25
N LYS A 90 4.24 8.23 -16.86
CA LYS A 90 4.73 7.90 -18.20
C LYS A 90 6.19 7.47 -18.13
N LYS A 91 6.69 6.84 -19.19
CA LYS A 91 8.12 6.57 -19.35
C LYS A 91 8.79 7.77 -20.02
N SER A 92 9.86 8.25 -19.42
CA SER A 92 10.74 9.28 -19.94
C SER A 92 11.56 8.76 -21.13
N SER A 93 12.19 9.67 -21.89
CA SER A 93 13.11 9.31 -22.97
C SER A 93 14.33 8.51 -22.50
N ASP A 94 14.74 8.67 -21.24
CA ASP A 94 15.79 7.88 -20.58
C ASP A 94 15.27 6.57 -19.97
N GLY A 95 14.01 6.23 -20.20
CA GLY A 95 13.40 4.99 -19.72
C GLY A 95 12.88 5.04 -18.27
N LYS A 96 13.03 6.15 -17.55
CA LYS A 96 12.59 6.26 -16.15
C LYS A 96 11.12 6.67 -16.02
N PRO A 97 10.42 6.29 -14.93
CA PRO A 97 9.07 6.78 -14.70
C PRO A 97 9.08 8.27 -14.32
N VAL A 98 8.10 9.01 -14.82
CA VAL A 98 7.92 10.45 -14.59
C VAL A 98 6.44 10.78 -14.40
N LEU A 99 6.14 11.77 -13.55
CA LEU A 99 4.76 12.16 -13.25
C LEU A 99 4.35 13.41 -14.05
N TYR A 100 3.16 13.36 -14.66
CA TYR A 100 2.53 14.48 -15.34
C TYR A 100 1.16 14.80 -14.75
N LEU A 101 0.78 16.08 -14.79
CA LEU A 101 -0.60 16.55 -14.66
C LEU A 101 -1.03 17.15 -15.99
N GLY A 102 -1.88 16.43 -16.74
CA GLY A 102 -2.12 16.74 -18.15
C GLY A 102 -0.81 16.72 -18.94
N GLU A 103 -0.43 17.87 -19.51
CA GLU A 103 0.83 18.05 -20.23
C GLU A 103 1.96 18.63 -19.37
N THR A 104 1.68 18.99 -18.11
CA THR A 104 2.69 19.59 -17.21
C THR A 104 3.52 18.50 -16.55
N PHE A 105 4.83 18.53 -16.76
CA PHE A 105 5.77 17.65 -16.06
C PHE A 105 5.88 18.07 -14.57
N LEU A 106 5.44 17.20 -13.67
CA LEU A 106 5.45 17.48 -12.24
C LEU A 106 6.71 17.03 -11.53
N GLY A 107 7.42 16.03 -12.05
CA GLY A 107 8.67 15.60 -11.45
C GLY A 107 9.12 14.20 -11.86
N ASN A 108 10.36 13.91 -11.51
CA ASN A 108 10.92 12.56 -11.60
C ASN A 108 10.22 11.66 -10.59
N LEU A 109 10.02 10.40 -10.94
CA LEU A 109 9.34 9.42 -10.11
C LEU A 109 10.26 8.24 -9.81
N GLU A 110 10.22 7.76 -8.57
CA GLU A 110 10.88 6.52 -8.15
C GLU A 110 9.85 5.52 -7.64
N PHE A 111 10.14 4.23 -7.85
CA PHE A 111 9.42 3.13 -7.22
C PHE A 111 10.14 2.69 -5.93
N PRO A 112 9.39 2.22 -4.93
CA PRO A 112 9.95 1.85 -3.64
C PRO A 112 10.84 0.61 -3.79
N PRO A 113 11.99 0.57 -3.10
CA PRO A 113 12.86 -0.60 -3.12
C PRO A 113 12.13 -1.81 -2.56
N LEU A 114 12.39 -2.99 -3.12
CA LEU A 114 11.92 -4.25 -2.54
C LEU A 114 12.84 -4.63 -1.36
N PRO A 115 12.35 -4.77 -0.13
CA PRO A 115 13.19 -5.15 1.01
C PRO A 115 13.81 -6.53 0.78
N ALA A 116 15.09 -6.71 1.11
CA ALA A 116 15.79 -7.96 0.81
C ALA A 116 15.09 -9.18 1.41
N TRP A 117 14.62 -9.07 2.65
CA TRP A 117 13.94 -10.15 3.38
C TRP A 117 12.58 -10.56 2.77
N TYR A 118 12.03 -9.81 1.79
CA TYR A 118 10.85 -10.26 1.03
C TYR A 118 11.10 -11.53 0.21
N ARG A 119 12.36 -11.92 -0.01
CA ARG A 119 12.74 -13.17 -0.69
C ARG A 119 12.37 -14.43 0.09
N HIS A 120 12.15 -14.32 1.40
CA HIS A 120 11.87 -15.45 2.27
C HIS A 120 10.45 -15.99 2.08
N LYS A 121 10.18 -17.16 2.67
CA LYS A 121 8.86 -17.78 2.73
C LYS A 121 8.72 -18.45 4.09
N THR A 122 7.62 -18.23 4.79
CA THR A 122 7.44 -18.80 6.13
C THR A 122 7.31 -20.31 6.04
N LYS A 123 7.45 -21.00 7.17
CA LYS A 123 7.23 -22.46 7.25
C LYS A 123 5.84 -22.88 6.77
N ASN A 124 4.83 -22.03 6.97
CA ASN A 124 3.47 -22.25 6.48
C ASN A 124 3.27 -21.81 5.02
N GLY A 125 4.35 -21.46 4.33
CA GLY A 125 4.34 -21.08 2.93
C GLY A 125 3.87 -19.66 2.64
N LYS A 126 3.81 -18.78 3.65
CA LYS A 126 3.36 -17.39 3.48
C LYS A 126 4.47 -16.50 2.98
N ILE A 127 4.11 -15.50 2.18
CA ILE A 127 5.04 -14.49 1.71
C ILE A 127 5.15 -13.35 2.73
N PRO A 128 6.31 -12.70 2.88
CA PRO A 128 6.52 -11.71 3.94
C PRO A 128 5.58 -10.50 3.81
N GLY A 129 5.31 -10.02 2.58
CA GLY A 129 4.35 -8.94 2.33
C GLY A 129 2.90 -9.26 2.74
N GLU A 130 2.50 -10.53 2.77
CA GLU A 130 1.20 -10.94 3.31
C GLU A 130 1.15 -10.74 4.84
N ILE A 131 2.27 -10.90 5.53
CA ILE A 131 2.37 -10.95 7.00
C ILE A 131 2.78 -9.61 7.60
N ALA A 132 3.82 -8.96 7.09
CA ALA A 132 4.35 -7.70 7.60
C ALA A 132 4.68 -6.75 6.44
N PRO A 133 3.67 -6.23 5.72
CA PRO A 133 3.90 -5.29 4.63
C PRO A 133 4.63 -4.04 5.12
N VAL A 134 5.55 -3.52 4.30
CA VAL A 134 6.21 -2.24 4.55
C VAL A 134 5.57 -1.10 3.77
N ILE A 135 5.47 0.06 4.42
CA ILE A 135 4.99 1.31 3.82
C ILE A 135 5.89 2.48 4.27
N GLU A 136 5.62 3.68 3.75
CA GLU A 136 6.41 4.89 4.04
C GLU A 136 7.88 4.74 3.63
N TRP A 137 8.10 4.22 2.42
CA TRP A 137 9.42 3.98 1.84
C TRP A 137 10.28 3.00 2.66
N GLY A 138 9.63 2.01 3.27
CA GLY A 138 10.28 1.00 4.13
C GLY A 138 10.45 1.43 5.59
N TYR A 139 10.06 2.66 5.95
CA TYR A 139 10.18 3.17 7.31
C TYR A 139 9.26 2.46 8.31
N LEU A 140 8.05 2.08 7.87
CA LEU A 140 7.00 1.55 8.70
C LEU A 140 6.65 0.09 8.34
N ILE A 141 6.78 -0.81 9.32
CA ILE A 141 6.24 -2.17 9.27
C ILE A 141 4.76 -2.14 9.69
N TYR A 142 3.86 -2.61 8.83
CA TYR A 142 2.41 -2.55 9.07
C TYR A 142 1.82 -3.92 9.41
N LEU A 143 1.67 -4.21 10.70
CA LEU A 143 1.12 -5.47 11.20
C LEU A 143 -0.40 -5.41 11.39
N THR A 144 -1.14 -5.68 10.31
CA THR A 144 -2.58 -5.97 10.42
C THR A 144 -2.79 -7.41 10.90
N VAL A 145 -2.98 -7.63 12.20
CA VAL A 145 -3.12 -8.97 12.80
C VAL A 145 -4.47 -9.60 12.43
N PHE A 146 -5.54 -8.79 12.48
CA PHE A 146 -6.89 -9.17 12.08
C PHE A 146 -7.34 -8.33 10.89
N ARG A 147 -7.45 -8.96 9.73
CA ARG A 147 -7.91 -8.36 8.47
C ARG A 147 -9.43 -8.48 8.27
N ASN A 148 -10.16 -8.77 9.33
CA ASN A 148 -11.62 -8.84 9.35
C ASN A 148 -12.11 -8.31 10.70
N CYS A 149 -13.22 -7.57 10.69
CA CYS A 149 -13.81 -6.89 11.83
C CYS A 149 -15.19 -7.44 12.15
N GLN A 150 -15.42 -7.78 13.42
CA GLN A 150 -16.67 -8.38 13.90
C GLN A 150 -17.61 -7.36 14.57
N TYR A 151 -17.28 -6.07 14.58
CA TYR A 151 -17.92 -5.10 15.46
C TYR A 151 -19.45 -4.96 15.27
N PHE A 152 -19.91 -4.81 14.02
CA PHE A 152 -21.34 -4.58 13.74
C PHE A 152 -22.13 -5.87 13.47
N GLY A 153 -21.53 -6.85 12.79
CA GLY A 153 -22.19 -8.12 12.49
C GLY A 153 -21.81 -8.63 11.10
N LYS A 154 -22.56 -9.62 10.58
CA LYS A 154 -22.29 -10.23 9.27
C LYS A 154 -22.71 -9.36 8.09
N GLU A 155 -23.79 -8.60 8.26
CA GLU A 155 -24.44 -7.82 7.18
C GLU A 155 -24.21 -6.31 7.34
N GLU A 156 -23.49 -5.88 8.38
CA GLU A 156 -23.23 -4.47 8.68
C GLU A 156 -21.73 -4.23 8.86
N GLU A 157 -21.25 -3.06 8.43
CA GLU A 157 -19.86 -2.62 8.58
C GLU A 157 -19.78 -1.09 8.72
N CYS A 158 -18.67 -0.57 9.24
CA CYS A 158 -18.51 0.87 9.39
C CYS A 158 -18.51 1.55 8.01
N ALA A 159 -19.32 2.59 7.83
CA ALA A 159 -19.42 3.32 6.55
C ALA A 159 -18.09 3.95 6.06
N TYR A 160 -17.10 4.07 6.95
CA TYR A 160 -15.80 4.69 6.70
C TYR A 160 -14.62 3.71 6.84
N CYS A 161 -14.88 2.42 7.09
CA CYS A 161 -13.83 1.41 7.25
C CYS A 161 -13.96 0.35 6.15
N ASP A 162 -12.92 0.20 5.33
CA ASP A 162 -12.92 -0.71 4.18
C ASP A 162 -12.37 -2.11 4.51
N ILE A 163 -12.09 -2.43 5.78
CA ILE A 163 -11.40 -3.68 6.15
C ILE A 163 -12.15 -4.94 5.72
N ASN A 164 -13.47 -4.98 5.95
CA ASN A 164 -14.31 -6.14 5.62
C ASN A 164 -14.59 -6.22 4.12
N HIS A 165 -14.82 -5.08 3.48
CA HIS A 165 -15.02 -4.99 2.03
C HIS A 165 -13.75 -5.40 1.26
N ASN A 166 -12.59 -4.85 1.61
CA ASN A 166 -11.30 -5.26 1.07
C ASN A 166 -11.04 -6.75 1.31
N TYR A 167 -11.29 -7.28 2.51
CA TYR A 167 -11.15 -8.72 2.77
C TYR A 167 -11.94 -9.58 1.78
N ARG A 168 -13.22 -9.24 1.55
CA ARG A 168 -14.06 -9.95 0.57
C ARG A 168 -13.52 -9.79 -0.86
N GLN A 169 -13.12 -8.58 -1.28
CA GLN A 169 -12.52 -8.36 -2.60
C GLN A 169 -11.27 -9.21 -2.84
N GLN A 170 -10.31 -9.20 -1.90
CA GLN A 170 -9.06 -9.98 -2.03
C GLN A 170 -9.34 -11.48 -2.10
N LYS A 171 -10.26 -11.98 -1.25
CA LYS A 171 -10.67 -13.39 -1.26
C LYS A 171 -11.35 -13.79 -2.57
N ASN A 172 -12.27 -12.98 -3.07
CA ASN A 172 -12.99 -13.23 -4.32
C ASN A 172 -12.05 -13.20 -5.54
N ALA A 173 -10.99 -12.39 -5.48
CA ALA A 173 -9.93 -12.34 -6.50
C ALA A 173 -8.93 -13.52 -6.41
N GLY A 174 -9.14 -14.47 -5.49
CA GLY A 174 -8.26 -15.64 -5.32
C GLY A 174 -6.88 -15.33 -4.76
N ARG A 175 -6.67 -14.12 -4.21
CA ARG A 175 -5.36 -13.72 -3.69
C ARG A 175 -5.08 -14.38 -2.33
N PRO A 176 -3.79 -14.66 -2.03
CA PRO A 176 -3.39 -15.14 -0.70
C PRO A 176 -3.62 -14.03 0.33
N TYR A 177 -4.79 -14.06 0.97
CA TYR A 177 -5.22 -13.06 1.93
C TYR A 177 -5.70 -13.71 3.23
N THR A 178 -4.82 -13.75 4.22
CA THR A 178 -5.10 -14.34 5.54
C THR A 178 -5.92 -13.39 6.41
N GLY A 179 -7.11 -13.83 6.85
CA GLY A 179 -7.99 -13.01 7.69
C GLY A 179 -7.50 -12.84 9.13
N VAL A 180 -6.92 -13.90 9.70
CA VAL A 180 -6.33 -13.90 11.05
C VAL A 180 -4.94 -14.49 10.94
N LYS A 181 -3.92 -13.64 11.06
CA LYS A 181 -2.52 -14.04 10.93
C LYS A 181 -2.12 -14.98 12.06
N ASP A 182 -1.25 -15.93 11.74
CA ASP A 182 -0.69 -16.87 12.70
C ASP A 182 0.46 -16.18 13.47
N ILE A 183 0.60 -16.44 14.76
CA ILE A 183 1.63 -15.77 15.58
C ILE A 183 3.01 -16.24 15.13
N GLU A 184 3.12 -17.51 14.77
CA GLU A 184 4.34 -18.15 14.31
C GLU A 184 4.83 -17.54 13.00
N ASP A 185 3.93 -17.29 12.03
CA ASP A 185 4.27 -16.57 10.80
C ASP A 185 4.74 -15.13 11.09
N ILE A 186 4.08 -14.44 12.03
CA ILE A 186 4.47 -13.07 12.42
C ILE A 186 5.87 -13.06 13.03
N LEU A 187 6.15 -13.93 14.01
CA LEU A 187 7.44 -14.00 14.69
C LEU A 187 8.57 -14.39 13.73
N GLU A 188 8.29 -15.32 12.81
CA GLU A 188 9.26 -15.71 11.78
C GLU A 188 9.63 -14.52 10.89
N VAL A 189 8.65 -13.77 10.39
CA VAL A 189 8.90 -12.58 9.57
C VAL A 189 9.60 -11.47 10.35
N LEU A 190 9.22 -11.24 11.61
CA LEU A 190 9.89 -10.27 12.47
C LEU A 190 11.36 -10.63 12.73
N SER A 191 11.69 -11.92 12.79
CA SER A 191 13.10 -12.35 12.93
C SER A 191 13.96 -12.01 11.70
N TRP A 192 13.38 -12.05 10.50
CA TRP A 192 14.06 -11.62 9.28
C TRP A 192 14.23 -10.11 9.24
N ILE A 193 13.19 -9.36 9.67
CA ILE A 193 13.27 -7.90 9.77
C ILE A 193 14.37 -7.49 10.75
N ASP A 194 14.41 -8.09 11.95
CA ASP A 194 15.42 -7.80 12.98
C ASP A 194 16.86 -8.06 12.49
N SER A 195 17.05 -9.12 11.72
CA SER A 195 18.39 -9.53 11.25
C SER A 195 18.84 -8.84 9.96
N GLU A 196 17.91 -8.42 9.09
CA GLU A 196 18.24 -7.96 7.73
C GLU A 196 17.79 -6.54 7.39
N ASP A 197 16.82 -5.96 8.13
CA ASP A 197 16.29 -4.64 7.84
C ASP A 197 17.03 -3.54 8.62
N HIS A 198 17.43 -2.49 7.90
CA HIS A 198 18.08 -1.32 8.48
C HIS A 198 17.31 -0.02 8.22
N THR A 199 16.21 -0.10 7.49
CA THR A 199 15.38 1.04 7.06
C THR A 199 14.26 1.30 8.05
N ALA A 200 13.55 0.24 8.45
CA ALA A 200 12.42 0.35 9.35
C ALA A 200 12.83 0.95 10.70
N LYS A 201 12.00 1.86 11.22
CA LYS A 201 12.19 2.48 12.56
C LYS A 201 10.95 2.38 13.41
N VAL A 202 9.81 2.05 12.82
CA VAL A 202 8.52 1.98 13.51
C VAL A 202 7.75 0.76 13.04
N TYR A 203 6.91 0.25 13.94
CA TYR A 203 5.93 -0.78 13.64
C TYR A 203 4.55 -0.30 14.10
N THR A 204 3.54 -0.61 13.29
CA THR A 204 2.13 -0.45 13.67
C THR A 204 1.54 -1.82 13.90
N ILE A 205 0.80 -2.00 15.00
CA ILE A 205 -0.01 -3.19 15.27
C ILE A 205 -1.47 -2.76 15.24
N THR A 206 -2.26 -3.37 14.36
CA THR A 206 -3.67 -3.01 14.16
C THR A 206 -4.51 -4.22 13.76
N GLY A 207 -5.83 -4.06 13.76
CA GLY A 207 -6.77 -5.07 13.27
C GLY A 207 -8.22 -4.70 13.52
N GLY A 208 -9.11 -5.50 12.93
CA GLY A 208 -10.55 -5.44 13.20
C GLY A 208 -10.90 -5.88 14.62
N SER A 209 -12.04 -5.41 15.12
CA SER A 209 -12.55 -5.79 16.44
C SER A 209 -12.96 -7.26 16.46
N VAL A 210 -12.77 -7.90 17.61
CA VAL A 210 -13.07 -9.30 17.85
C VAL A 210 -14.01 -9.35 19.04
N ILE A 211 -15.28 -9.68 18.79
CA ILE A 211 -16.33 -9.74 19.82
C ILE A 211 -16.78 -11.17 20.12
N THR A 212 -16.28 -12.14 19.34
CA THR A 212 -16.53 -13.58 19.52
C THR A 212 -15.22 -14.37 19.43
N SER A 213 -15.30 -15.70 19.40
CA SER A 213 -14.11 -16.56 19.24
C SER A 213 -13.51 -16.45 17.84
N LEU A 214 -12.18 -16.28 17.75
CA LEU A 214 -11.42 -16.47 16.52
C LEU A 214 -11.15 -17.96 16.27
N LYS A 215 -11.23 -18.44 15.01
CA LYS A 215 -10.80 -19.80 14.59
C LYS A 215 -11.30 -20.98 15.46
N LYS A 216 -12.45 -20.88 16.15
CA LYS A 216 -12.87 -21.82 17.22
C LYS A 216 -11.82 -22.04 18.33
N LYS A 217 -10.77 -21.20 18.38
CA LYS A 217 -9.69 -21.18 19.37
C LYS A 217 -9.69 -19.81 20.05
N MET A 218 -10.59 -19.64 21.02
CA MET A 218 -10.30 -19.03 22.34
C MET A 218 -11.58 -19.07 23.17
N LYS A 219 -11.51 -19.77 24.32
CA LYS A 219 -12.27 -19.38 25.51
C LYS A 219 -11.71 -18.02 25.93
N SER A 220 -12.62 -17.09 26.23
CA SER A 220 -12.36 -15.73 26.69
C SER A 220 -11.08 -15.58 27.51
N ILE A 221 -10.21 -14.68 27.09
CA ILE A 221 -9.37 -13.90 27.99
C ILE A 221 -9.96 -12.49 27.86
N PHE A 222 -10.35 -11.89 28.98
CA PHE A 222 -11.17 -10.68 29.17
C PHE A 222 -12.69 -10.91 29.27
N ILE A 223 -13.12 -11.54 30.37
CA ILE A 223 -13.88 -10.88 31.46
C ILE A 223 -13.27 -11.37 32.79
#